data_AF-A0A832YY84-F1
#
_entry.id   AF-A0A832YY84-F1
#
_cell.length_a   1.000
_cell.length_b   1.000
_cell.length_c   1.000
_cell.angle_alpha   90.00
_cell.angle_beta   90.00
_cell.angle_gamma   90.00
#
_symmetry.space_group_name_H-M   'P 1'
#
loop_
_entity.id
_entity.type
_entity.pdbx_description
1 polymer ?
#
loop_
_entity_poly.entity_id
_entity_poly.type
_entity_poly.pdbx_seq_one_letter_code
_entity_poly.pdbx_strand_id
1 'polypeptide(L)'
;MRRRYPYAFLALILTAFTILSPIPHTHSLKDSSRHMIIVAVEPTATGGYRGVSADLYVRVVCPGSGHVYVETSPLTHIDTQASARVAAMVASMVAGIDFTYCDYFVSIKAPTPIIGGPSASAAMAVAFAAALLDIPLNQSVVMTGMVMPDGSIGPVGGVAEKLEAAAKRGAKLFLVPYGQIYAVKYVVEVRQGPNYVSKIVKPVLVDLRKLGEKLGVKVIEVASVFDALSIASNGLYRPPKTMSLREIANRYLPAVKPILHKWIEYEIEELKNVRSRITTLLRGYGVPLVLSPVINELNRSMISAVTRG
;
A
#
# COMPACT_ATOMS: atom_id res chain seq x y z
N MET A 1 47.32 18.58 -64.36
CA MET A 1 47.50 18.73 -62.90
C MET A 1 46.27 19.43 -62.31
N ARG A 2 45.57 18.76 -61.39
CA ARG A 2 44.74 19.28 -60.26
C ARG A 2 44.01 20.63 -60.40
N ARG A 3 42.67 20.57 -60.37
CA ARG A 3 41.67 21.49 -59.76
C ARG A 3 40.35 21.38 -60.56
N ARG A 4 39.12 21.37 -60.02
CA ARG A 4 38.49 21.90 -58.80
C ARG A 4 37.16 21.14 -58.61
N TYR A 5 36.98 20.40 -57.52
CA TYR A 5 35.64 20.16 -56.94
C TYR A 5 35.67 20.08 -55.40
N PRO A 6 36.38 20.97 -54.68
CA PRO A 6 36.40 20.90 -53.21
C PRO A 6 35.00 21.14 -52.62
N TYR A 7 34.15 21.89 -53.31
CA TYR A 7 32.80 22.23 -52.87
C TYR A 7 31.78 21.11 -53.07
N ALA A 8 31.95 20.24 -54.07
CA ALA A 8 31.02 19.13 -54.31
C ALA A 8 31.15 18.05 -53.22
N PHE A 9 32.38 17.77 -52.79
CA PHE A 9 32.64 16.84 -51.68
C PHE A 9 32.17 17.41 -50.34
N LEU A 10 32.39 18.72 -50.11
CA LEU A 10 31.91 19.40 -48.91
C LEU A 10 30.37 19.45 -48.85
N ALA A 11 29.71 19.72 -49.97
CA ALA A 11 28.25 19.71 -50.07
C ALA A 11 27.67 18.31 -49.79
N LEU A 12 28.33 17.25 -50.28
CA LEU A 12 27.89 15.87 -50.09
C LEU A 12 28.05 15.42 -48.63
N ILE A 13 29.11 15.87 -47.94
CA ILE A 13 29.30 15.67 -46.49
C ILE A 13 28.24 16.45 -45.69
N LEU A 14 27.96 17.70 -46.05
CA LEU A 14 26.92 18.51 -45.39
C LEU A 14 25.52 17.92 -45.56
N THR A 15 25.17 17.41 -46.74
CA THR A 15 23.90 16.71 -46.96
C THR A 15 23.84 15.35 -46.28
N ALA A 16 24.96 14.63 -46.17
CA ALA A 16 25.01 13.39 -45.40
C ALA A 16 24.83 13.66 -43.90
N PHE A 17 25.35 14.78 -43.39
CA PHE A 17 25.22 15.17 -41.99
C PHE A 17 23.80 15.60 -41.62
N THR A 18 23.04 16.22 -42.54
CA THR A 18 21.63 16.57 -42.29
C THR A 18 20.69 15.37 -42.35
N ILE A 19 21.05 14.32 -43.10
CA ILE A 19 20.28 13.06 -43.13
C ILE A 19 20.61 12.17 -41.92
N LEU A 20 21.81 12.31 -41.34
CA LEU A 20 22.27 11.57 -40.15
C LEU A 20 22.02 12.27 -38.81
N SER A 21 21.38 13.44 -38.77
CA SER A 21 20.90 13.96 -37.50
C SER A 21 19.84 12.98 -36.96
N PRO A 22 20.05 12.36 -35.78
CA PRO A 22 18.98 11.60 -35.16
C PRO A 22 17.80 12.56 -35.02
N ILE A 23 16.68 12.23 -35.67
CA ILE A 23 15.42 12.95 -35.46
C ILE A 23 15.28 13.05 -33.95
N PRO A 24 15.32 14.26 -33.35
CA PRO A 24 15.17 14.36 -31.91
C PRO A 24 13.87 13.64 -31.60
N HIS A 25 13.94 12.55 -30.83
CA HIS A 25 12.76 11.92 -30.31
C HIS A 25 12.04 13.02 -29.55
N THR A 26 11.00 13.57 -30.18
CA THR A 26 10.07 14.47 -29.51
C THR A 26 9.45 13.61 -28.44
N HIS A 27 10.05 13.62 -27.25
CA HIS A 27 9.40 13.09 -26.06
C HIS A 27 8.10 13.87 -25.96
N SER A 28 7.01 13.23 -26.36
CA SER A 28 5.68 13.81 -26.28
C SER A 28 5.48 14.22 -24.83
N LEU A 29 5.36 15.53 -24.58
CA LEU A 29 5.08 16.04 -23.26
C LEU A 29 3.81 15.36 -22.77
N LYS A 30 3.94 14.57 -21.71
CA LYS A 30 2.80 13.94 -21.06
C LYS A 30 2.37 14.86 -19.94
N ASP A 31 1.13 15.28 -20.00
CA ASP A 31 0.49 16.05 -18.94
C ASP A 31 -0.90 15.45 -18.72
N SER A 32 -1.01 14.62 -17.69
CA SER A 32 -2.23 13.87 -17.41
C SER A 32 -2.66 14.09 -15.97
N SER A 33 -3.95 14.32 -15.77
CA SER A 33 -4.53 14.55 -14.46
C SER A 33 -5.67 13.58 -14.16
N ARG A 34 -5.84 13.24 -12.88
CA ARG A 34 -6.94 12.40 -12.41
C ARG A 34 -7.58 13.02 -11.18
N HIS A 35 -8.87 12.77 -11.06
CA HIS A 35 -9.68 13.17 -9.92
C HIS A 35 -10.21 11.92 -9.22
N MET A 36 -10.18 11.93 -7.89
CA MET A 36 -10.83 10.94 -7.04
C MET A 36 -11.44 11.62 -5.82
N ILE A 37 -12.53 11.05 -5.33
CA ILE A 37 -13.04 11.36 -3.99
C ILE A 37 -12.21 10.56 -2.98
N ILE A 38 -11.67 11.24 -1.97
CA ILE A 38 -11.04 10.61 -0.82
C ILE A 38 -11.87 10.85 0.45
N VAL A 39 -11.69 9.98 1.43
CA VAL A 39 -12.43 10.03 2.70
C VAL A 39 -11.49 10.02 3.89
N ALA A 40 -11.85 10.78 4.91
CA ALA A 40 -11.12 10.90 6.16
C ALA A 40 -12.10 10.84 7.35
N VAL A 41 -11.55 10.88 8.55
CA VAL A 41 -12.32 11.06 9.78
C VAL A 41 -11.87 12.33 10.49
N GLU A 42 -12.80 12.98 11.15
CA GLU A 42 -12.55 14.10 12.05
C GLU A 42 -13.14 13.81 13.44
N PRO A 43 -12.51 14.31 14.51
CA PRO A 43 -13.07 14.20 15.85
C PRO A 43 -14.33 15.06 15.98
N THR A 44 -15.33 14.54 16.68
CA THR A 44 -16.57 15.25 17.01
C THR A 44 -16.48 15.84 18.42
N ALA A 45 -17.23 16.91 18.69
CA ALA A 45 -17.29 17.55 20.02
C ALA A 45 -17.75 16.58 21.14
N THR A 46 -18.49 15.52 20.78
CA THR A 46 -18.92 14.49 21.73
C THR A 46 -17.82 13.49 22.07
N GLY A 47 -16.73 13.42 21.30
CA GLY A 47 -15.59 12.51 21.53
C GLY A 47 -15.59 11.26 20.64
N GLY A 48 -16.50 11.18 19.66
CA GLY A 48 -16.47 10.15 18.60
C GLY A 48 -15.82 10.67 17.32
N TYR A 49 -15.85 9.88 16.25
CA TYR A 49 -15.40 10.30 14.92
C TYR A 49 -16.56 10.48 13.95
N ARG A 50 -16.41 11.41 13.01
CA ARG A 50 -17.31 11.59 11.87
C ARG A 50 -16.53 11.46 10.57
N GLY A 51 -17.12 10.79 9.60
CA GLY A 51 -16.54 10.70 8.26
C GLY A 51 -16.75 11.98 7.47
N VAL A 52 -15.71 12.39 6.75
CA VAL A 52 -15.70 13.54 5.83
C VAL A 52 -15.10 13.12 4.49
N SER A 53 -15.48 13.80 3.42
CA SER A 53 -14.92 13.59 2.09
C SER A 53 -14.14 14.82 1.62
N ALA A 54 -13.14 14.59 0.78
CA ALA A 54 -12.37 15.65 0.10
C ALA A 54 -12.15 15.26 -1.36
N ASP A 55 -11.92 16.26 -2.20
CA ASP A 55 -11.59 16.07 -3.61
C ASP A 55 -10.07 16.01 -3.75
N LEU A 56 -9.58 14.92 -4.34
CA LEU A 56 -8.17 14.69 -4.66
C LEU A 56 -7.98 14.88 -6.16
N TYR A 57 -7.13 15.84 -6.51
CA TYR A 57 -6.63 16.02 -7.87
C TYR A 57 -5.16 15.63 -7.88
N VAL A 58 -4.79 14.79 -8.84
CA VAL A 58 -3.39 14.49 -9.13
C VAL A 58 -3.09 14.90 -10.55
N ARG A 59 -1.86 15.33 -10.80
CA ARG A 59 -1.32 15.61 -12.14
C ARG A 59 0.08 15.05 -12.22
N VAL A 60 0.41 14.48 -13.37
CA VAL A 60 1.74 13.94 -13.68
C VAL A 60 2.24 14.59 -14.95
N VAL A 61 3.44 15.15 -14.89
CA VAL A 61 4.10 15.81 -16.02
C VAL A 61 5.39 15.07 -16.33
N CYS A 62 5.57 14.64 -17.58
CA CYS A 62 6.78 13.98 -18.05
C CYS A 62 7.26 14.63 -19.38
N PRO A 63 8.58 14.81 -19.59
CA PRO A 63 9.66 14.53 -18.65
C PRO A 63 9.69 15.50 -17.46
N GLY A 64 10.24 15.04 -16.33
CA GLY A 64 10.40 15.75 -15.08
C GLY A 64 11.64 15.28 -14.33
N SER A 65 11.64 15.41 -13.01
CA SER A 65 12.82 15.16 -12.15
C SER A 65 12.53 14.32 -10.89
N GLY A 66 11.34 13.74 -10.78
CA GLY A 66 10.93 12.94 -9.63
C GLY A 66 10.46 13.77 -8.44
N HIS A 67 10.11 15.03 -8.64
CA HIS A 67 9.61 15.88 -7.57
C HIS A 67 8.13 15.62 -7.28
N VAL A 68 7.76 15.70 -6.01
CA VAL A 68 6.38 15.55 -5.55
C VAL A 68 5.96 16.83 -4.85
N TYR A 69 5.05 17.55 -5.49
CA TYR A 69 4.47 18.80 -5.01
C TYR A 69 3.12 18.51 -4.37
N VAL A 70 2.92 19.04 -3.16
CA VAL A 70 1.68 18.86 -2.40
C VAL A 70 1.11 20.22 -2.09
N GLU A 71 -0.03 20.50 -2.68
CA GLU A 71 -0.87 21.66 -2.41
C GLU A 71 -2.12 21.17 -1.67
N THR A 72 -2.45 21.79 -0.54
CA THR A 72 -3.68 21.47 0.18
C THR A 72 -4.41 22.73 0.59
N SER A 73 -5.73 22.68 0.48
CA SER A 73 -6.66 23.65 1.06
C SER A 73 -7.69 22.84 1.83
N PRO A 74 -7.59 22.73 3.17
CA PRO A 74 -6.78 23.50 4.13
C PRO A 74 -5.34 22.99 4.33
N LEU A 75 -4.63 23.45 5.39
CA LEU A 75 -3.34 22.89 5.82
C LEU A 75 -3.42 21.36 6.08
N THR A 76 -2.31 20.68 5.80
CA THR A 76 -2.18 19.23 5.96
C THR A 76 -1.07 18.84 6.93
N HIS A 77 -1.23 17.69 7.59
CA HIS A 77 -0.17 17.06 8.38
C HIS A 77 1.02 16.59 7.52
N ILE A 78 2.21 16.48 8.14
CA ILE A 78 3.44 16.00 7.50
C ILE A 78 3.30 14.58 6.93
N ASP A 79 2.52 13.73 7.60
CA ASP A 79 2.27 12.35 7.20
C ASP A 79 1.62 12.25 5.81
N THR A 80 0.76 13.21 5.46
CA THR A 80 0.14 13.29 4.13
C THR A 80 1.17 13.60 3.05
N GLN A 81 2.14 14.47 3.34
CA GLN A 81 3.20 14.82 2.39
C GLN A 81 4.15 13.65 2.16
N ALA A 82 4.56 12.97 3.24
CA ALA A 82 5.36 11.74 3.14
C ALA A 82 4.60 10.65 2.37
N SER A 83 3.31 10.49 2.66
CA SER A 83 2.42 9.57 1.97
C SER A 83 2.30 9.83 0.47
N ALA A 84 2.22 11.10 0.06
CA ALA A 84 2.17 11.46 -1.36
C ALA A 84 3.41 11.00 -2.13
N ARG A 85 4.60 11.08 -1.50
CA ARG A 85 5.85 10.61 -2.11
C ARG A 85 5.87 9.10 -2.30
N VAL A 86 5.51 8.34 -1.26
CA VAL A 86 5.42 6.88 -1.36
C VAL A 86 4.38 6.48 -2.40
N ALA A 87 3.22 7.15 -2.42
CA ALA A 87 2.17 6.91 -3.41
C ALA A 87 2.65 7.14 -4.85
N ALA A 88 3.41 8.20 -5.12
CA ALA A 88 3.97 8.48 -6.44
C ALA A 88 5.03 7.45 -6.86
N MET A 89 5.91 7.02 -5.94
CA MET A 89 6.88 5.95 -6.18
C MET A 89 6.19 4.63 -6.52
N VAL A 90 5.19 4.24 -5.74
CA VAL A 90 4.40 3.02 -5.99
C VAL A 90 3.63 3.11 -7.29
N ALA A 91 3.04 4.27 -7.61
CA ALA A 91 2.36 4.49 -8.88
C ALA A 91 3.29 4.30 -10.09
N SER A 92 4.53 4.79 -9.98
CA SER A 92 5.57 4.62 -10.99
C SER A 92 5.95 3.15 -11.18
N MET A 93 6.13 2.44 -10.06
CA MET A 93 6.35 0.98 -10.05
C MET A 93 5.19 0.23 -10.73
N VAL A 94 3.95 0.55 -10.40
CA VAL A 94 2.75 -0.05 -11.01
C VAL A 94 2.68 0.24 -12.51
N ALA A 95 3.05 1.45 -12.93
CA ALA A 95 3.05 1.85 -14.33
C ALA A 95 4.25 1.33 -15.14
N GLY A 96 5.29 0.81 -14.48
CA GLY A 96 6.55 0.43 -15.12
C GLY A 96 7.33 1.63 -15.66
N ILE A 97 7.15 2.82 -15.06
CA ILE A 97 7.80 4.07 -15.45
C ILE A 97 8.81 4.43 -14.34
N ASP A 98 9.98 4.93 -14.73
CA ASP A 98 10.96 5.43 -13.75
C ASP A 98 10.36 6.61 -12.98
N PHE A 99 10.32 6.51 -11.66
CA PHE A 99 9.82 7.56 -10.78
C PHE A 99 10.47 8.92 -11.06
N THR A 100 11.78 8.93 -11.36
CA THR A 100 12.55 10.15 -11.61
C THR A 100 12.26 10.81 -12.96
N TYR A 101 11.57 10.13 -13.87
CA TYR A 101 11.25 10.64 -15.20
C TYR A 101 10.08 11.63 -15.23
N CYS A 102 9.29 11.72 -14.17
CA CYS A 102 8.11 12.58 -14.11
C CYS A 102 8.06 13.38 -12.81
N ASP A 103 7.37 14.52 -12.84
CA ASP A 103 7.00 15.27 -11.64
C ASP A 103 5.52 15.03 -11.31
N TYR A 104 5.24 14.98 -10.01
CA TYR A 104 3.95 14.58 -9.45
C TYR A 104 3.37 15.75 -8.65
N PHE A 105 2.11 16.05 -8.90
CA PHE A 105 1.40 17.13 -8.23
C PHE A 105 0.17 16.54 -7.55
N VAL A 106 0.00 16.85 -6.27
CA VAL A 106 -1.19 16.52 -5.47
C VAL A 106 -1.85 17.83 -5.08
N SER A 107 -3.15 17.96 -5.37
CA SER A 107 -4.00 19.04 -4.87
C SER A 107 -5.19 18.44 -4.12
N ILE A 108 -5.28 18.70 -2.81
CA ILE A 108 -6.39 18.22 -1.97
C ILE A 108 -7.26 19.40 -1.57
N LYS A 109 -8.56 19.29 -1.83
CA LYS A 109 -9.56 20.28 -1.44
C LYS A 109 -10.57 19.65 -0.50
N ALA A 110 -10.61 20.11 0.73
CA ALA A 110 -11.52 19.60 1.76
C ALA A 110 -12.35 20.74 2.37
N PRO A 111 -13.62 20.51 2.74
CA PRO A 111 -14.43 21.50 3.46
C PRO A 111 -14.09 21.59 4.96
N THR A 112 -13.09 20.83 5.43
CA THR A 112 -12.68 20.79 6.84
C THR A 112 -11.50 21.73 7.12
N PRO A 113 -11.21 22.07 8.39
CA PRO A 113 -10.11 22.98 8.73
C PRO A 113 -8.71 22.37 8.62
N ILE A 114 -8.59 21.05 8.79
CA ILE A 114 -7.34 20.30 8.67
C ILE A 114 -7.65 18.93 8.07
N ILE A 115 -6.76 18.42 7.21
CA ILE A 115 -6.80 17.04 6.72
C ILE A 115 -5.44 16.36 6.96
N GLY A 116 -5.44 15.08 7.31
CA GLY A 116 -4.21 14.41 7.73
C GLY A 116 -4.28 12.89 7.74
N GLY A 117 -3.10 12.28 7.79
CA GLY A 117 -2.90 10.85 7.97
C GLY A 117 -2.71 10.06 6.67
N PRO A 118 -2.12 8.86 6.75
CA PRO A 118 -1.71 8.10 5.58
C PRO A 118 -2.88 7.43 4.83
N SER A 119 -4.10 7.53 5.32
CA SER A 119 -5.22 6.70 4.86
C SER A 119 -5.79 7.03 3.47
N ALA A 120 -5.32 8.12 2.85
CA ALA A 120 -5.64 8.49 1.47
C ALA A 120 -4.52 8.09 0.48
N SER A 121 -3.38 7.59 0.97
CA SER A 121 -2.20 7.33 0.15
C SER A 121 -2.40 6.22 -0.88
N ALA A 122 -3.19 5.19 -0.56
CA ALA A 122 -3.57 4.18 -1.54
C ALA A 122 -4.42 4.77 -2.68
N ALA A 123 -5.33 5.70 -2.39
CA ALA A 123 -6.11 6.41 -3.40
C ALA A 123 -5.21 7.32 -4.27
N MET A 124 -4.24 8.00 -3.65
CA MET A 124 -3.23 8.78 -4.39
C MET A 124 -2.41 7.91 -5.34
N ALA A 125 -1.98 6.72 -4.89
CA ALA A 125 -1.21 5.80 -5.72
C ALA A 125 -2.03 5.31 -6.93
N VAL A 126 -3.30 4.94 -6.71
CA VAL A 126 -4.22 4.58 -7.81
C VAL A 126 -4.43 5.74 -8.78
N ALA A 127 -4.66 6.96 -8.27
CA ALA A 127 -4.85 8.16 -9.08
C ALA A 127 -3.61 8.48 -9.95
N PHE A 128 -2.42 8.43 -9.36
CA PHE A 128 -1.17 8.67 -10.08
C PHE A 128 -0.90 7.57 -11.11
N ALA A 129 -1.11 6.29 -10.76
CA ALA A 129 -0.90 5.19 -11.70
C ALA A 129 -1.86 5.31 -12.89
N ALA A 130 -3.11 5.70 -12.65
CA ALA A 130 -4.09 5.97 -13.70
C ALA A 130 -3.69 7.15 -14.60
N ALA A 131 -3.11 8.22 -14.05
CA ALA A 131 -2.56 9.34 -14.84
C ALA A 131 -1.34 8.90 -15.68
N LEU A 132 -0.41 8.17 -15.07
CA LEU A 132 0.78 7.61 -15.71
C LEU A 132 0.45 6.62 -16.83
N LEU A 133 -0.63 5.86 -16.72
CA LEU A 133 -1.07 4.89 -17.73
C LEU A 133 -2.11 5.45 -18.70
N ASP A 134 -2.52 6.70 -18.48
CA ASP A 134 -3.63 7.35 -19.19
C ASP A 134 -4.96 6.57 -19.17
N ILE A 135 -5.28 5.98 -18.01
CA ILE A 135 -6.49 5.19 -17.80
C ILE A 135 -7.53 6.03 -17.03
N PRO A 136 -8.80 6.12 -17.47
CA PRO A 136 -9.84 6.82 -16.71
C PRO A 136 -10.23 6.06 -15.44
N LEU A 137 -10.64 6.79 -14.40
CA LEU A 137 -11.10 6.22 -13.14
C LEU A 137 -12.61 6.36 -12.97
N ASN A 138 -13.24 5.28 -12.51
CA ASN A 138 -14.65 5.24 -12.16
C ASN A 138 -14.91 6.09 -10.91
N GLN A 139 -15.57 7.22 -11.10
CA GLN A 139 -15.87 8.20 -10.05
C GLN A 139 -16.87 7.69 -8.99
N SER A 140 -17.52 6.55 -9.23
CA SER A 140 -18.38 5.87 -8.24
C SER A 140 -17.60 4.95 -7.29
N VAL A 141 -16.29 4.79 -7.50
CA VAL A 141 -15.40 3.99 -6.64
C VAL A 141 -14.68 4.93 -5.69
N VAL A 142 -14.88 4.73 -4.40
CA VAL A 142 -14.15 5.42 -3.33
C VAL A 142 -13.34 4.37 -2.57
N MET A 143 -12.19 4.75 -2.02
CA MET A 143 -11.35 3.81 -1.28
C MET A 143 -10.67 4.46 -0.08
N THR A 144 -10.19 3.63 0.84
CA THR A 144 -9.29 4.03 1.91
C THR A 144 -8.21 2.98 2.11
N GLY A 145 -7.04 3.39 2.62
CA GLY A 145 -5.93 2.50 2.86
C GLY A 145 -4.60 3.24 2.90
N MET A 146 -3.64 2.67 3.60
CA MET A 146 -2.26 3.15 3.58
C MET A 146 -1.48 2.38 2.52
N VAL A 147 -0.82 3.05 1.59
CA VAL A 147 0.05 2.39 0.62
C VAL A 147 1.41 2.11 1.26
N MET A 148 1.88 0.87 1.10
CA MET A 148 3.21 0.47 1.49
C MET A 148 4.15 0.55 0.28
N PRO A 149 5.48 0.69 0.48
CA PRO A 149 6.44 0.81 -0.63
C PRO A 149 6.44 -0.38 -1.61
N ASP A 150 5.97 -1.55 -1.19
CA ASP A 150 5.82 -2.75 -2.02
C ASP A 150 4.51 -2.76 -2.83
N GLY A 151 3.67 -1.74 -2.70
CA GLY A 151 2.37 -1.63 -3.35
C GLY A 151 1.22 -2.33 -2.63
N SER A 152 1.46 -2.92 -1.45
CA SER A 152 0.38 -3.44 -0.60
C SER A 152 -0.43 -2.31 0.05
N ILE A 153 -1.69 -2.61 0.38
CA ILE A 153 -2.62 -1.69 1.04
C ILE A 153 -2.82 -2.12 2.49
N GLY A 154 -2.30 -1.31 3.40
CA GLY A 154 -2.34 -1.51 4.84
C GLY A 154 -3.58 -0.92 5.54
N PRO A 155 -3.80 -1.33 6.80
CA PRO A 155 -5.01 -1.00 7.55
C PRO A 155 -5.08 0.47 7.96
N VAL A 156 -6.31 0.96 8.17
CA VAL A 156 -6.59 2.34 8.58
C VAL A 156 -7.70 2.40 9.62
N GLY A 157 -7.73 3.49 10.40
CA GLY A 157 -8.78 3.78 11.37
C GLY A 157 -10.04 4.39 10.74
N GLY A 158 -11.17 4.26 11.45
CA GLY A 158 -12.43 4.93 11.14
C GLY A 158 -13.10 4.48 9.83
N VAL A 159 -12.96 3.20 9.48
CA VAL A 159 -13.42 2.67 8.18
C VAL A 159 -14.95 2.75 8.05
N ALA A 160 -15.69 2.55 9.15
CA ALA A 160 -17.16 2.65 9.15
C ALA A 160 -17.61 4.09 8.89
N GLU A 161 -17.01 5.06 9.56
CA GLU A 161 -17.28 6.49 9.36
C GLU A 161 -16.92 6.94 7.93
N LYS A 162 -15.80 6.44 7.39
CA LYS A 162 -15.38 6.70 6.01
C LYS A 162 -16.33 6.11 4.98
N LEU A 163 -16.87 4.91 5.23
CA LEU A 163 -17.91 4.30 4.40
C LEU A 163 -19.18 5.15 4.40
N GLU A 164 -19.59 5.68 5.56
CA GLU A 164 -20.73 6.62 5.65
C GLU A 164 -20.46 7.91 4.85
N ALA A 165 -19.24 8.45 4.88
CA ALA A 165 -18.85 9.61 4.07
C ALA A 165 -18.84 9.30 2.56
N ALA A 166 -18.32 8.14 2.17
CA ALA A 166 -18.32 7.69 0.78
C ALA A 166 -19.74 7.55 0.24
N ALA A 167 -20.64 6.93 1.02
CA ALA A 167 -22.05 6.80 0.68
C ALA A 167 -22.73 8.17 0.46
N LYS A 168 -22.49 9.13 1.36
CA LYS A 168 -23.01 10.50 1.23
C LYS A 168 -22.52 11.22 -0.02
N ARG A 169 -21.31 10.90 -0.49
CA ARG A 169 -20.75 11.43 -1.74
C ARG A 169 -21.20 10.65 -2.99
N GLY A 170 -22.08 9.67 -2.84
CA GLY A 170 -22.68 8.92 -3.95
C GLY A 170 -21.88 7.72 -4.42
N ALA A 171 -20.91 7.23 -3.63
CA ALA A 171 -20.15 6.03 -3.97
C ALA A 171 -21.08 4.83 -4.19
N LYS A 172 -20.76 4.00 -5.18
CA LYS A 172 -21.41 2.70 -5.41
C LYS A 172 -20.54 1.54 -4.95
N LEU A 173 -19.23 1.77 -4.89
CA LEU A 173 -18.25 0.81 -4.48
C LEU A 173 -17.27 1.47 -3.52
N PHE A 174 -17.01 0.81 -2.39
CA PHE A 174 -16.05 1.24 -1.39
C PHE A 174 -14.98 0.17 -1.20
N LEU A 175 -13.73 0.51 -1.54
CA LEU A 175 -12.59 -0.40 -1.38
C LEU A 175 -11.94 -0.19 -0.01
N VAL A 176 -11.76 -1.29 0.72
CA VAL A 176 -11.13 -1.30 2.04
C VAL A 176 -9.90 -2.20 2.06
N PRO A 177 -8.93 -1.97 2.95
CA PRO A 177 -7.78 -2.85 3.08
C PRO A 177 -8.20 -4.29 3.40
N TYR A 178 -7.47 -5.25 2.87
CA TYR A 178 -7.71 -6.67 3.12
C TYR A 178 -7.69 -6.97 4.63
N GLY A 179 -8.69 -7.71 5.11
CA GLY A 179 -8.85 -8.04 6.53
C GLY A 179 -9.58 -6.97 7.35
N GLN A 180 -10.09 -5.89 6.75
CA GLN A 180 -10.81 -4.82 7.46
C GLN A 180 -12.33 -4.80 7.23
N ILE A 181 -12.95 -5.90 6.79
CA ILE A 181 -14.43 -5.99 6.68
C ILE A 181 -15.13 -5.80 8.03
N TYR A 182 -14.49 -6.19 9.13
CA TYR A 182 -14.99 -5.91 10.46
C TYR A 182 -14.23 -4.73 11.05
N ALA A 183 -14.94 -3.62 11.26
CA ALA A 183 -14.36 -2.40 11.81
C ALA A 183 -14.84 -2.16 13.24
N VAL A 184 -13.95 -1.72 14.12
CA VAL A 184 -14.32 -1.28 15.47
C VAL A 184 -14.80 0.18 15.40
N LYS A 185 -16.06 0.40 15.76
CA LYS A 185 -16.67 1.73 15.89
C LYS A 185 -16.79 2.09 17.35
N TYR A 186 -16.32 3.28 17.74
CA TYR A 186 -16.44 3.78 19.11
C TYR A 186 -17.72 4.59 19.25
N VAL A 187 -18.71 4.05 19.94
CA VAL A 187 -19.98 4.73 20.20
C VAL A 187 -19.89 5.44 21.54
N VAL A 188 -20.14 6.75 21.54
CA VAL A 188 -20.16 7.58 22.76
C VAL A 188 -21.58 7.64 23.31
N GLU A 189 -21.79 7.07 24.50
CA GLU A 189 -23.01 7.25 25.28
C GLU A 189 -22.79 8.40 26.28
N VAL A 190 -23.59 9.47 26.15
CA VAL A 190 -23.56 10.60 27.07
C VAL A 190 -24.70 10.44 28.08
N ARG A 191 -24.38 10.42 29.38
CA ARG A 191 -25.35 10.45 30.48
C ARG A 191 -25.20 11.77 31.23
N GLN A 192 -26.28 12.53 31.34
CA GLN A 192 -26.30 13.81 32.03
C GLN A 192 -27.03 13.66 33.37
N GLY A 193 -26.30 13.87 34.46
CA GLY A 193 -26.85 13.94 35.82
C GLY A 193 -26.98 15.40 36.28
N PRO A 194 -27.54 15.65 37.47
CA PRO A 194 -27.81 17.00 37.97
C PRO A 194 -26.56 17.89 38.03
N ASN A 195 -25.39 17.32 38.33
CA ASN A 195 -24.11 18.03 38.47
C ASN A 195 -22.93 17.36 37.73
N TYR A 196 -23.19 16.42 36.81
CA TYR A 196 -22.11 15.74 36.07
C TYR A 196 -22.54 15.31 34.66
N VAL A 197 -21.55 15.20 33.77
CA VAL A 197 -21.69 14.57 32.45
C VAL A 197 -20.77 13.36 32.42
N SER A 198 -21.33 12.17 32.29
CA SER A 198 -20.57 10.94 32.06
C SER A 198 -20.57 10.62 30.57
N LYS A 199 -19.38 10.41 29.99
CA LYS A 199 -19.21 9.92 28.62
C LYS A 199 -18.64 8.51 28.68
N ILE A 200 -19.38 7.53 28.19
CA ILE A 200 -18.93 6.13 28.10
C ILE A 200 -18.66 5.83 26.64
N VAL A 201 -17.42 5.47 26.31
CA VAL A 201 -17.02 5.08 24.95
C VAL A 201 -17.01 3.56 24.87
N LYS A 202 -17.90 2.97 24.08
CA LYS A 202 -17.99 1.52 23.88
C LYS A 202 -17.48 1.13 22.49
N PRO A 203 -16.54 0.18 22.37
CA PRO A 203 -16.18 -0.41 21.09
C PRO A 203 -17.29 -1.34 20.61
N VAL A 204 -17.79 -1.13 19.41
CA VAL A 204 -18.79 -1.98 18.75
C VAL A 204 -18.19 -2.50 17.45
N LEU A 205 -18.22 -3.82 17.27
CA LEU A 205 -17.79 -4.44 16.03
C LEU A 205 -18.87 -4.25 14.96
N VAL A 206 -18.49 -3.65 13.83
CA VAL A 206 -19.38 -3.35 12.71
C VAL A 206 -18.95 -4.15 11.49
N ASP A 207 -19.88 -4.90 10.91
CA ASP A 207 -19.73 -5.54 9.60
C ASP A 207 -19.93 -4.50 8.50
N LEU A 208 -18.86 -4.17 7.79
CA LEU A 208 -18.89 -3.15 6.74
C LEU A 208 -19.69 -3.57 5.52
N ARG A 209 -19.86 -4.87 5.23
CA ARG A 209 -20.67 -5.32 4.09
C ARG A 209 -22.13 -5.01 4.35
N LYS A 210 -22.63 -5.36 5.54
CA LYS A 210 -23.99 -5.05 5.97
C LYS A 210 -24.24 -3.55 6.08
N LEU A 211 -23.29 -2.80 6.63
CA LEU A 211 -23.38 -1.34 6.68
C LEU A 211 -23.43 -0.75 5.26
N GLY A 212 -22.58 -1.24 4.36
CA GLY A 212 -22.55 -0.84 2.96
C GLY A 212 -23.87 -1.12 2.25
N GLU A 213 -24.42 -2.32 2.39
CA GLU A 213 -25.74 -2.70 1.83
C GLU A 213 -26.84 -1.74 2.29
N LYS A 214 -26.89 -1.42 3.59
CA LYS A 214 -27.84 -0.45 4.15
C LYS A 214 -27.68 0.96 3.55
N LEU A 215 -26.45 1.33 3.20
CA LEU A 215 -26.11 2.62 2.62
C LEU A 215 -26.17 2.63 1.07
N GLY A 216 -26.47 1.49 0.44
CA GLY A 216 -26.45 1.34 -1.03
C GLY A 216 -25.06 1.34 -1.65
N VAL A 217 -24.03 0.94 -0.89
CA VAL A 217 -22.62 0.90 -1.31
C VAL A 217 -22.08 -0.52 -1.16
N LYS A 218 -21.58 -1.10 -2.24
CA LYS A 218 -20.88 -2.39 -2.17
C LYS A 218 -19.51 -2.20 -1.52
N VAL A 219 -19.11 -3.09 -0.61
CA VAL A 219 -17.78 -3.05 0.01
C VAL A 219 -16.93 -4.21 -0.51
N ILE A 220 -15.72 -3.93 -0.97
CA ILE A 220 -14.76 -4.94 -1.47
C ILE A 220 -13.40 -4.74 -0.79
N GLU A 221 -12.77 -5.85 -0.41
CA GLU A 221 -11.41 -5.85 0.11
C GLU A 221 -10.38 -5.81 -1.02
N VAL A 222 -9.33 -5.01 -0.83
CA VAL A 222 -8.18 -4.94 -1.73
C VAL A 222 -6.88 -5.11 -0.95
N ALA A 223 -5.98 -5.92 -1.48
CA ALA A 223 -4.68 -6.18 -0.86
C ALA A 223 -3.57 -5.29 -1.43
N SER A 224 -3.74 -4.79 -2.66
CA SER A 224 -2.69 -4.05 -3.37
C SER A 224 -3.24 -2.92 -4.24
N VAL A 225 -2.37 -1.98 -4.60
CA VAL A 225 -2.66 -0.91 -5.57
C VAL A 225 -3.01 -1.49 -6.94
N PHE A 226 -2.45 -2.65 -7.30
CA PHE A 226 -2.77 -3.34 -8.56
C PHE A 226 -4.24 -3.74 -8.63
N ASP A 227 -4.76 -4.35 -7.56
CA ASP A 227 -6.16 -4.78 -7.48
C ASP A 227 -7.09 -3.56 -7.44
N ALA A 228 -6.73 -2.56 -6.63
CA ALA A 228 -7.49 -1.33 -6.50
C ALA A 228 -7.58 -0.56 -7.82
N LEU A 229 -6.48 -0.44 -8.58
CA LEU A 229 -6.45 0.19 -9.89
C LEU A 229 -7.25 -0.59 -10.92
N SER A 230 -7.15 -1.92 -10.93
CA SER A 230 -7.96 -2.77 -11.82
C SER A 230 -9.45 -2.52 -11.59
N ILE A 231 -9.90 -2.52 -10.34
CA ILE A 231 -11.30 -2.27 -9.99
C ILE A 231 -11.71 -0.82 -10.29
N ALA A 232 -10.90 0.16 -9.88
CA ALA A 232 -11.19 1.58 -10.06
C ALA A 232 -11.19 2.01 -11.54
N SER A 233 -10.51 1.26 -12.41
CA SER A 233 -10.50 1.50 -13.86
C SER A 233 -11.51 0.64 -14.64
N ASN A 234 -12.46 -0.02 -13.97
CA ASN A 234 -13.41 -0.96 -14.60
C ASN A 234 -12.72 -2.07 -15.42
N GLY A 235 -11.54 -2.53 -14.98
CA GLY A 235 -10.78 -3.61 -15.61
C GLY A 235 -9.94 -3.19 -16.82
N LEU A 236 -9.84 -1.88 -17.12
CA LEU A 236 -8.94 -1.38 -18.16
C LEU A 236 -7.46 -1.66 -17.81
N TYR A 237 -7.12 -1.53 -16.52
CA TYR A 237 -5.84 -2.00 -16.01
C TYR A 237 -5.87 -3.50 -15.72
N ARG A 238 -4.86 -4.23 -16.22
CA ARG A 238 -4.68 -5.66 -15.94
C ARG A 238 -3.45 -5.82 -15.03
N PRO A 239 -3.63 -6.29 -13.79
CA PRO A 239 -2.51 -6.61 -12.91
C PRO A 239 -1.54 -7.60 -13.58
N PRO A 240 -0.24 -7.51 -13.27
CA PRO A 240 0.71 -8.56 -13.64
C PRO A 240 0.20 -9.91 -13.15
N LYS A 241 0.39 -10.97 -13.95
CA LYS A 241 -0.03 -12.32 -13.55
C LYS A 241 0.63 -12.68 -12.22
N THR A 242 -0.19 -12.95 -11.20
CA THR A 242 0.29 -13.46 -9.92
C THR A 242 0.88 -14.85 -10.14
N MET A 243 2.12 -15.04 -9.70
CA MET A 243 2.71 -16.38 -9.66
C MET A 243 1.93 -17.22 -8.66
N SER A 244 1.59 -18.44 -9.03
CA SER A 244 1.04 -19.43 -8.10
C SER A 244 2.02 -19.67 -6.95
N LEU A 245 1.51 -20.05 -5.77
CA LEU A 245 2.35 -20.42 -4.62
C LEU A 245 3.42 -21.45 -5.00
N ARG A 246 3.10 -22.37 -5.93
CA ARG A 246 4.04 -23.35 -6.46
C ARG A 246 5.16 -22.71 -7.29
N GLU A 247 4.85 -21.73 -8.14
CA GLU A 247 5.85 -21.00 -8.92
C GLU A 247 6.74 -20.12 -8.04
N ILE A 248 6.15 -19.45 -7.03
CA ILE A 248 6.90 -18.69 -6.02
C ILE A 248 7.83 -19.64 -5.26
N ALA A 249 7.31 -20.75 -4.74
CA ALA A 249 8.12 -21.75 -4.05
C ALA A 249 9.24 -22.26 -4.96
N ASN A 250 8.95 -22.69 -6.18
CA ASN A 250 9.98 -23.18 -7.10
C ASN A 250 11.06 -22.12 -7.42
N ARG A 251 10.68 -20.83 -7.51
CA ARG A 251 11.61 -19.74 -7.79
C ARG A 251 12.50 -19.40 -6.60
N TYR A 252 11.94 -19.33 -5.40
CA TYR A 252 12.65 -18.80 -4.22
C TYR A 252 13.16 -19.89 -3.28
N LEU A 253 12.56 -21.07 -3.26
CA LEU A 253 12.97 -22.18 -2.39
C LEU A 253 14.45 -22.55 -2.56
N PRO A 254 15.07 -22.55 -3.76
CA PRO A 254 16.51 -22.80 -3.87
C PRO A 254 17.38 -21.80 -3.10
N ALA A 255 16.96 -20.52 -3.06
CA ALA A 255 17.68 -19.47 -2.35
C ALA A 255 17.41 -19.47 -0.84
N VAL A 256 16.16 -19.77 -0.44
CA VAL A 256 15.74 -19.75 0.97
C VAL A 256 16.08 -21.06 1.70
N LYS A 257 16.07 -22.20 1.00
CA LYS A 257 16.36 -23.53 1.56
C LYS A 257 17.67 -23.61 2.36
N PRO A 258 18.83 -23.09 1.90
CA PRO A 258 20.04 -23.12 2.72
C PRO A 258 19.94 -22.27 3.99
N ILE A 259 19.20 -21.15 3.96
CA ILE A 259 18.97 -20.28 5.12
C ILE A 259 18.07 -20.99 6.14
N LEU A 260 16.98 -21.60 5.66
CA LEU A 260 16.08 -22.42 6.48
C LEU A 260 16.81 -23.60 7.12
N HIS A 261 17.61 -24.35 6.35
CA HIS A 261 18.42 -25.44 6.91
C HIS A 261 19.35 -24.94 8.01
N LYS A 262 20.08 -23.85 7.76
CA LYS A 262 20.99 -23.28 8.77
C LYS A 262 20.25 -22.85 10.05
N TRP A 263 19.06 -22.27 9.91
CA TRP A 263 18.26 -21.86 11.06
C TRP A 263 17.73 -23.07 11.85
N ILE A 264 17.22 -24.09 11.14
CA ILE A 264 16.78 -25.34 11.78
C ILE A 264 17.94 -26.03 12.51
N GLU A 265 19.12 -26.11 11.89
CA GLU A 265 20.33 -26.68 12.52
C GLU A 265 20.73 -25.91 13.78
N TYR A 266 20.68 -24.57 13.73
CA TYR A 266 20.94 -23.72 14.88
C TYR A 266 19.97 -24.00 16.05
N GLU A 267 18.66 -24.04 15.78
CA GLU A 267 17.64 -24.33 16.80
C GLU A 267 17.79 -25.74 17.40
N ILE A 268 18.11 -26.74 16.56
CA ILE A 268 18.39 -28.10 17.04
C ILE A 268 19.59 -28.11 17.99
N GLU A 269 20.64 -27.36 17.69
CA GLU A 269 21.84 -27.31 18.53
C GLU A 269 21.58 -26.59 19.87
N GLU A 270 20.80 -25.51 19.87
CA GLU A 270 20.33 -24.86 21.10
C GLU A 270 19.52 -25.82 21.98
N LEU A 271 18.60 -26.59 21.40
CA LEU A 271 17.83 -27.60 22.13
C LEU A 271 18.72 -28.70 22.74
N LYS A 272 19.77 -29.15 22.02
CA LYS A 272 20.75 -30.10 22.57
C LYS A 272 21.52 -29.49 23.74
N ASN A 273 21.94 -28.23 23.63
CA ASN A 273 22.64 -27.51 24.71
C ASN A 273 21.76 -27.38 25.96
N VAL A 274 20.49 -26.99 25.79
CA VAL A 274 19.51 -26.93 26.89
C VAL A 274 19.33 -28.30 27.55
N ARG A 275 19.15 -29.36 26.75
CA ARG A 275 19.06 -30.73 27.26
C ARG A 275 20.31 -31.12 28.06
N SER A 276 21.50 -30.82 27.55
CA SER A 276 22.77 -31.12 28.22
C SER A 276 22.85 -30.45 29.59
N ARG A 277 22.50 -29.16 29.68
CA ARG A 277 22.47 -28.41 30.95
C ARG A 277 21.47 -28.99 31.95
N ILE A 278 20.25 -29.31 31.51
CA ILE A 278 19.22 -29.93 32.36
C ILE A 278 19.67 -31.31 32.84
N THR A 279 20.28 -32.10 31.96
CA THR A 279 20.81 -33.44 32.30
C THR A 279 21.89 -33.34 33.38
N THR A 280 22.82 -32.38 33.25
CA THR A 280 23.87 -32.12 34.24
C THR A 280 23.30 -31.67 35.58
N LEU A 281 22.30 -30.77 35.57
CA LEU A 281 21.60 -30.33 36.78
C LEU A 281 20.90 -31.50 37.49
N LEU A 282 20.09 -32.27 36.76
CA LEU A 282 19.33 -33.40 37.32
C LEU A 282 20.25 -34.47 37.92
N ARG A 283 21.39 -34.76 37.27
CA ARG A 283 22.43 -35.64 37.83
C ARG A 283 23.02 -35.07 39.13
N GLY A 284 23.28 -33.76 39.18
CA GLY A 284 23.75 -33.08 40.39
C GLY A 284 22.79 -33.17 41.58
N TYR A 285 21.48 -33.27 41.32
CA TYR A 285 20.44 -33.47 42.34
C TYR A 285 20.07 -34.96 42.56
N GLY A 286 20.78 -35.91 41.95
CA GLY A 286 20.50 -37.35 42.11
C GLY A 286 19.20 -37.83 41.47
N VAL A 287 18.61 -37.06 40.55
CA VAL A 287 17.34 -37.41 39.88
C VAL A 287 17.60 -38.37 38.71
N PRO A 288 16.96 -39.56 38.67
CA PRO A 288 17.07 -40.47 37.54
C PRO A 288 16.47 -39.85 36.27
N LEU A 289 17.27 -39.76 35.20
CA LEU A 289 16.89 -39.10 33.94
C LEU A 289 15.66 -39.74 33.25
N VAL A 290 15.44 -41.04 33.47
CA VAL A 290 14.33 -41.82 32.90
C VAL A 290 12.97 -41.39 33.48
N LEU A 291 12.97 -40.83 34.69
CA LEU A 291 11.78 -40.36 35.39
C LEU A 291 11.51 -38.87 35.19
N SER A 292 12.39 -38.14 34.48
CA SER A 292 12.20 -36.70 34.25
C SER A 292 11.20 -36.45 33.12
N PRO A 293 10.01 -35.88 33.41
CA PRO A 293 9.04 -35.53 32.37
C PRO A 293 9.62 -34.55 31.35
N VAL A 294 10.49 -33.65 31.83
CA VAL A 294 11.14 -32.60 31.04
C VAL A 294 12.08 -33.17 29.96
N ILE A 295 12.87 -34.20 30.29
CA ILE A 295 13.76 -34.83 29.30
C ILE A 295 12.95 -35.62 28.25
N ASN A 296 11.85 -36.25 28.67
CA ASN A 296 10.97 -36.98 27.75
C ASN A 296 10.23 -36.03 26.79
N GLU A 297 9.80 -34.85 27.25
CA GLU A 297 9.22 -33.79 26.44
C GLU A 297 10.22 -33.26 25.40
N LEU A 298 11.44 -32.93 25.83
CA LEU A 298 12.51 -32.44 24.95
C LEU A 298 12.87 -33.46 23.86
N ASN A 299 12.93 -34.75 24.19
CA ASN A 299 13.19 -35.80 23.22
C ASN A 299 12.09 -35.90 22.16
N ARG A 300 10.81 -35.78 22.54
CA ARG A 300 9.70 -35.76 21.58
C ARG A 300 9.77 -34.54 20.65
N SER A 301 10.06 -33.36 21.21
CA SER A 301 10.16 -32.12 20.44
C SER A 301 11.30 -32.15 19.42
N MET A 302 12.48 -32.68 19.79
CA MET A 302 13.60 -32.84 18.87
C MET A 302 13.30 -33.86 17.75
N ILE A 303 12.68 -35.01 18.07
CA ILE A 303 12.31 -36.02 17.07
C ILE A 303 11.27 -35.46 16.09
N SER A 304 10.30 -34.71 16.58
CA SER A 304 9.29 -34.07 15.73
C SER A 304 9.87 -32.98 14.81
N ALA A 305 10.90 -32.26 15.25
CA ALA A 305 11.57 -31.24 14.45
C ALA A 305 12.40 -31.84 13.29
N VAL A 306 13.00 -33.02 13.50
CA VAL A 306 13.84 -33.70 12.49
C VAL A 306 13.02 -34.49 11.48
N THR A 307 11.87 -35.04 11.88
CA THR A 307 11.08 -35.96 11.01
C THR A 307 10.08 -35.26 10.10
N ARG A 308 9.81 -33.96 10.29
CA ARG A 308 8.84 -33.18 9.50
C ARG A 308 9.46 -32.03 8.69
N GLY A 309 10.79 -31.96 8.63
CA GLY A 309 11.56 -30.99 7.84
C GLY A 309 11.79 -31.42 6.40
#